data_AF-A0A0G4HJJ4-F1
#
_entry.id   AF-A0A0G4HJJ4-F1
#
_cell.length_a   1.000
_cell.length_b   1.000
_cell.length_c   1.000
_cell.angle_alpha   90.00
_cell.angle_beta   90.00
_cell.angle_gamma   90.00
#
_symmetry.space_group_name_H-M   'P 1'
#
loop_
_entity.id
_entity.type
_entity.pdbx_description
1 polymer ?
#
loop_
_entity_poly.entity_id
_entity_poly.type
_entity_poly.pdbx_seq_one_letter_code
_entity_poly.pdbx_strand_id
1 'polypeptide(L)'
;MHVKLPLSPLMSFTLFYLPTSRKQEGIHHEFGAPYTPKSQGRVERVNASVKALIRKLFLSLCLPSFLWPFFLQGVAQQLNVTVHSATGLSPDVAVFGKGSAGVSPVTVGDQVRFVDRAPGHVQGWEPRGEVGFFGGVLLTKVVSVVCNRKGRWVGVRLHPS
;
A
#
# COMPACT_ATOMS: atom_id res chain seq x y z
N MET A 1 -0.89 -29.38 -22.97
CA MET A 1 -0.60 -28.13 -22.26
C MET A 1 -1.80 -27.78 -21.39
N HIS A 2 -1.79 -28.17 -20.11
CA HIS A 2 -2.88 -27.86 -19.18
C HIS A 2 -2.57 -26.52 -18.51
N VAL A 3 -3.31 -25.48 -18.89
CA VAL A 3 -3.27 -24.17 -18.26
C VAL A 3 -3.92 -24.28 -16.88
N LYS A 4 -3.13 -24.08 -15.84
CA LYS A 4 -3.57 -24.07 -14.44
C LYS A 4 -4.23 -22.72 -14.17
N LEU A 5 -5.56 -22.68 -14.16
CA LEU A 5 -6.34 -21.52 -13.73
C LEU A 5 -6.05 -21.21 -12.25
N PRO A 6 -6.07 -19.93 -11.82
CA PRO A 6 -5.73 -19.55 -10.46
C PRO A 6 -6.79 -20.07 -9.49
N LEU A 7 -6.32 -20.78 -8.46
CA LEU A 7 -7.11 -21.28 -7.33
C LEU A 7 -7.90 -20.14 -6.69
N SER A 8 -9.19 -20.38 -6.43
CA SER A 8 -10.06 -19.46 -5.72
C SER A 8 -9.50 -19.14 -4.31
N PRO A 9 -9.76 -17.95 -3.75
CA PRO A 9 -9.23 -17.53 -2.44
C PRO A 9 -9.53 -18.53 -1.31
N LEU A 10 -10.65 -19.25 -1.39
CA LEU A 10 -11.08 -20.27 -0.43
C LEU A 10 -10.13 -21.48 -0.38
N MET A 11 -9.44 -21.82 -1.47
CA MET A 11 -8.55 -22.99 -1.49
C MET A 11 -7.16 -22.71 -0.92
N SER A 12 -6.76 -21.44 -0.78
CA SER A 12 -5.46 -21.10 -0.18
C SER A 12 -5.46 -21.29 1.33
N PHE A 13 -6.51 -20.89 2.06
CA PHE A 13 -6.50 -20.95 3.53
C PHE A 13 -6.66 -22.36 4.13
N THR A 14 -7.13 -23.31 3.32
CA THR A 14 -7.39 -24.72 3.72
C THR A 14 -6.29 -25.67 3.23
N LEU A 15 -5.29 -25.17 2.50
CA LEU A 15 -4.21 -25.99 1.96
C LEU A 15 -3.40 -26.62 3.11
N PHE A 16 -3.20 -27.94 3.09
CA PHE A 16 -2.62 -28.75 4.19
C PHE A 16 -1.34 -28.18 4.86
N TYR A 17 -0.53 -27.43 4.11
CA TYR A 17 0.67 -26.76 4.57
C TYR A 17 0.44 -25.54 5.49
N LEU A 18 -0.66 -24.81 5.31
CA LEU A 18 -0.92 -23.57 6.06
C LEU A 18 -1.43 -23.83 7.49
N PRO A 19 -2.31 -24.81 7.77
CA PRO A 19 -2.71 -25.18 9.13
C PRO A 19 -1.57 -25.79 9.94
N THR A 20 -0.65 -26.51 9.31
CA THR A 20 0.50 -27.14 9.99
C THR A 20 1.55 -26.11 10.38
N SER A 21 1.91 -25.19 9.48
CA SER A 21 2.82 -24.07 9.78
C SER A 21 2.26 -23.12 10.86
N ARG A 22 0.97 -22.76 10.80
CA ARG A 22 0.36 -21.88 11.82
C ARG A 22 0.30 -22.49 13.22
N LYS A 23 0.08 -23.81 13.32
CA LYS A 23 0.14 -24.52 14.60
C LYS A 23 1.55 -24.52 15.20
N GLN A 24 2.59 -24.62 14.36
CA GLN A 24 3.99 -24.52 14.80
C GLN A 24 4.33 -23.11 15.31
N GLU A 25 3.73 -22.07 14.72
CA GLU A 25 3.88 -20.67 15.14
C GLU A 25 2.97 -20.28 16.32
N GLY A 26 2.17 -21.21 16.86
CA GLY A 26 1.23 -20.94 17.95
C GLY A 26 0.03 -20.08 17.55
N ILE A 27 -0.27 -19.96 16.25
CA ILE A 27 -1.34 -19.10 15.72
C ILE A 27 -2.66 -19.90 15.67
N HIS A 28 -3.64 -19.46 16.45
CA HIS A 28 -5.00 -20.00 16.41
C HIS A 28 -5.70 -19.58 15.10
N HIS A 29 -6.21 -20.57 14.35
CA HIS A 29 -6.88 -20.33 13.08
C HIS A 29 -8.36 -20.71 13.19
N GLU A 30 -9.23 -19.71 13.09
CA GLU A 30 -10.68 -19.89 13.09
C GLU A 30 -11.21 -19.85 11.66
N PHE A 31 -11.92 -20.91 11.27
CA PHE A 31 -12.61 -20.98 9.99
C PHE A 31 -14.03 -20.42 10.13
N GLY A 32 -14.41 -19.52 9.22
CA GLY A 32 -15.80 -19.14 9.06
C GLY A 32 -16.62 -20.30 8.47
N ALA A 33 -17.93 -20.31 8.74
CA ALA A 33 -18.81 -21.29 8.14
C ALA A 33 -18.72 -21.23 6.60
N PRO A 34 -18.72 -22.39 5.90
CA PRO A 34 -18.73 -22.43 4.45
C PRO A 34 -19.82 -21.52 3.88
N TYR A 35 -19.51 -20.81 2.80
CA TYR A 35 -20.43 -19.91 2.10
C TYR A 35 -21.07 -18.81 2.98
N THR A 36 -20.45 -18.48 4.13
CA THR A 36 -20.91 -17.41 5.02
C THR A 36 -19.90 -16.26 5.05
N PRO A 37 -19.80 -15.45 3.97
CA PRO A 37 -18.85 -14.35 3.86
C PRO A 37 -19.05 -13.28 4.94
N LYS A 38 -20.27 -13.17 5.49
CA LYS A 38 -20.61 -12.26 6.59
C LYS A 38 -19.71 -12.44 7.82
N SER A 39 -19.20 -13.65 8.07
CA SER A 39 -18.23 -13.91 9.16
C SER A 39 -16.92 -13.13 8.98
N GLN A 40 -16.55 -12.82 7.72
CA GLN A 40 -15.39 -12.02 7.35
C GLN A 40 -15.76 -10.56 7.02
N GLY A 41 -16.97 -10.12 7.37
CA GLY A 41 -17.51 -8.81 6.96
C GLY A 41 -16.66 -7.61 7.37
N ARG A 42 -15.84 -7.72 8.43
CA ARG A 42 -14.86 -6.68 8.79
C ARG A 42 -13.79 -6.51 7.71
N VAL A 43 -13.21 -7.61 7.23
CA VAL A 43 -12.18 -7.62 6.18
C VAL A 43 -12.78 -7.15 4.86
N GLU A 44 -14.00 -7.59 4.54
CA GLU A 44 -14.69 -7.17 3.32
C GLU A 44 -14.95 -5.66 3.28
N ARG A 45 -15.38 -5.06 4.41
CA ARG A 45 -15.54 -3.61 4.53
C ARG A 45 -14.22 -2.86 4.32
N VAL A 46 -13.14 -3.29 4.97
CA VAL A 46 -11.82 -2.67 4.80
C VAL A 46 -11.35 -2.78 3.34
N ASN A 47 -11.51 -3.96 2.73
CA ASN A 47 -11.16 -4.16 1.32
C ASN A 47 -11.98 -3.26 0.38
N ALA A 48 -13.27 -3.06 0.68
CA ALA A 48 -14.11 -2.12 -0.08
C ALA A 48 -13.60 -0.68 0.07
N SER A 49 -13.23 -0.25 1.28
CA SER A 49 -12.65 1.08 1.54
C SER A 49 -11.33 1.28 0.79
N VAL A 50 -10.40 0.33 0.87
CA VAL A 50 -9.12 0.39 0.13
C VAL A 50 -9.35 0.49 -1.37
N LYS A 51 -10.23 -0.36 -1.93
CA LYS A 51 -10.58 -0.32 -3.36
C LYS A 51 -11.19 1.02 -3.75
N ALA A 52 -12.09 1.57 -2.93
CA ALA A 52 -12.73 2.85 -3.20
C ALA A 52 -11.72 4.00 -3.21
N LEU A 53 -10.79 4.04 -2.25
CA LEU A 53 -9.74 5.05 -2.18
C LEU A 53 -8.78 4.98 -3.37
N ILE A 54 -8.29 3.79 -3.71
CA ILE A 54 -7.42 3.60 -4.89
C ILE A 54 -8.15 4.05 -6.16
N ARG A 55 -9.43 3.71 -6.33
CA ARG A 55 -10.22 4.14 -7.50
C ARG A 55 -10.35 5.66 -7.54
N LYS A 56 -10.68 6.31 -6.43
CA LYS A 56 -10.77 7.78 -6.34
C LYS A 56 -9.45 8.44 -6.74
N LEU A 57 -8.34 7.95 -6.20
CA LEU A 57 -7.00 8.45 -6.52
C LEU A 57 -6.67 8.33 -8.01
N PHE A 58 -7.02 7.20 -8.63
CA PHE A 58 -6.70 6.95 -10.04
C PHE A 58 -7.56 7.80 -10.97
N LEU A 59 -8.81 8.05 -10.59
CA LEU A 59 -9.68 8.97 -11.31
C LEU A 59 -9.23 10.42 -11.18
N SER A 60 -8.78 10.84 -9.98
CA SER A 60 -8.32 12.21 -9.78
C SER A 60 -6.99 12.51 -10.47
N LEU A 61 -6.10 11.52 -10.57
CA LEU A 61 -4.77 11.66 -11.18
C LEU A 61 -4.69 11.17 -12.64
N CYS A 62 -5.81 10.70 -13.21
CA CYS A 62 -5.89 10.12 -14.56
C CYS A 62 -4.84 9.02 -14.80
N LEU A 63 -4.62 8.15 -13.82
CA LEU A 63 -3.59 7.11 -13.86
C LEU A 63 -4.10 5.81 -14.50
N PRO A 64 -3.26 5.11 -15.30
CA PRO A 64 -3.57 3.77 -15.78
C PRO A 64 -3.75 2.76 -14.63
N SER A 65 -4.81 1.95 -14.71
CA SER A 65 -5.21 1.01 -13.64
C SER A 65 -4.11 0.04 -13.19
N PHE A 66 -3.21 -0.39 -14.08
CA PHE A 66 -2.15 -1.35 -13.76
C PHE A 66 -1.15 -0.85 -12.68
N LEU A 67 -1.12 0.46 -12.41
CA LEU A 67 -0.22 1.08 -11.43
C LEU A 67 -0.70 0.95 -9.98
N TRP A 68 -1.89 0.40 -9.74
CA TRP A 68 -2.48 0.30 -8.40
C TRP A 68 -1.58 -0.34 -7.32
N PRO A 69 -0.69 -1.32 -7.62
CA PRO A 69 0.17 -1.90 -6.58
C PRO A 69 1.15 -0.89 -5.97
N PHE A 70 1.53 0.15 -6.73
CA PHE A 70 2.48 1.18 -6.27
C PHE A 70 1.88 2.13 -5.23
N PHE A 71 0.54 2.15 -5.10
CA PHE A 71 -0.20 2.99 -4.15
C PHE A 71 -0.80 2.20 -2.98
N LEU A 72 -0.90 0.87 -3.10
CA LEU A 72 -1.59 0.03 -2.13
C LEU A 72 -1.03 0.21 -0.71
N GLN A 73 0.29 0.17 -0.58
CA GLN A 73 0.94 0.29 0.72
C GLN A 73 0.75 1.69 1.34
N GLY A 74 0.86 2.75 0.53
CA GLY A 74 0.60 4.11 1.00
C GLY A 74 -0.84 4.29 1.47
N VAL A 75 -1.82 3.80 0.70
CA VAL A 75 -3.24 3.90 1.07
C VAL A 75 -3.51 3.14 2.38
N ALA A 76 -2.93 1.95 2.55
CA ALA A 76 -3.05 1.18 3.79
C ALA A 76 -2.41 1.92 4.99
N GLN A 77 -1.23 2.53 4.81
CA GLN A 77 -0.58 3.34 5.83
C GLN A 77 -1.45 4.54 6.23
N GLN A 78 -1.98 5.27 5.25
CA GLN A 78 -2.88 6.40 5.50
C GLN A 78 -4.13 5.98 6.28
N LEU A 79 -4.73 4.84 5.94
CA LEU A 79 -5.87 4.31 6.68
C LEU A 79 -5.51 3.95 8.13
N ASN A 80 -4.31 3.44 8.38
CA ASN A 80 -3.87 3.07 9.72
C ASN A 80 -3.54 4.28 10.61
N VAL A 81 -3.11 5.41 10.02
CA VAL A 81 -2.81 6.64 10.78
C VAL A 81 -3.99 7.61 10.87
N THR A 82 -5.00 7.47 10.01
CA THR A 82 -6.17 8.34 10.01
C THR A 82 -7.07 8.01 11.21
N VAL A 83 -7.46 9.04 11.95
CA VAL A 83 -8.39 8.91 13.07
C VAL A 83 -9.76 8.47 12.56
N HIS A 84 -10.30 7.41 13.15
CA HIS A 84 -11.64 6.95 12.80
C HIS A 84 -12.68 7.77 13.59
N SER A 85 -13.72 8.26 12.91
CA SER A 85 -14.73 9.16 13.50
C SER A 85 -15.43 8.58 14.72
N ALA A 86 -15.72 7.28 14.72
CA ALA A 86 -16.43 6.62 15.82
C ALA A 86 -15.58 6.39 17.09
N THR A 87 -14.26 6.20 16.95
CA THR A 87 -13.38 5.87 18.08
C THR A 87 -12.55 7.06 18.54
N GLY A 88 -12.43 8.11 17.73
CA GLY A 88 -11.53 9.24 18.00
C GLY A 88 -10.04 8.86 17.96
N LEU A 89 -9.71 7.62 17.60
CA LEU A 89 -8.37 7.06 17.54
C LEU A 89 -8.11 6.46 16.16
N SER A 90 -6.85 6.50 15.72
CA SER A 90 -6.41 5.75 14.54
C SER A 90 -6.09 4.29 14.91
N PRO A 91 -6.20 3.34 13.97
CA PRO A 91 -5.82 1.96 14.20
C PRO A 91 -4.40 1.79 14.75
N ASP A 92 -3.44 2.58 14.27
CA ASP A 92 -2.05 2.54 14.72
C ASP A 92 -1.91 2.88 16.22
N VAL A 93 -2.59 3.93 16.66
CA VAL A 93 -2.64 4.33 18.08
C VAL A 93 -3.36 3.28 18.92
N ALA A 94 -4.46 2.73 18.42
CA ALA A 94 -5.25 1.73 19.15
C ALA A 94 -4.49 0.41 19.36
N VAL A 95 -3.61 0.02 18.44
CA VAL A 95 -2.86 -1.24 18.52
C VAL A 95 -1.51 -1.07 19.22
N PHE A 96 -0.76 -0.02 18.91
CA PHE A 96 0.62 0.12 19.37
C PHE A 96 0.80 1.15 20.49
N GLY A 97 -0.23 1.94 20.82
CA GLY A 97 -0.19 2.97 21.86
C GLY A 97 0.77 4.14 21.57
N LYS A 98 1.50 4.11 20.45
CA LYS A 98 2.33 5.22 19.98
C LYS A 98 1.46 6.19 19.21
N GLY A 99 1.42 7.44 19.68
CA GLY A 99 0.92 8.56 18.87
C GLY A 99 1.65 8.59 17.54
N SER A 100 0.91 8.77 16.44
CA SER A 100 1.49 8.91 15.11
C SER A 100 2.60 9.98 15.15
N ALA A 101 3.73 9.67 14.53
CA ALA A 101 4.86 10.59 14.39
C ALA A 101 4.48 11.74 13.45
N GLY A 102 3.65 12.67 13.93
CA GLY A 102 3.13 13.79 13.14
C GLY A 102 2.33 13.36 11.91
N VAL A 103 1.78 14.35 11.21
CA VAL A 103 1.29 14.14 9.84
C VAL A 103 2.52 14.09 8.95
N SER A 104 2.70 13.00 8.20
CA SER A 104 3.74 12.95 7.17
C SER A 104 3.57 14.17 6.25
N PRO A 105 4.64 14.95 6.00
CA PRO A 105 4.55 16.15 5.16
C PRO A 105 4.17 15.82 3.71
N VAL A 106 4.28 14.55 3.32
CA VAL A 106 3.83 14.02 2.04
C VAL A 106 2.75 12.97 2.25
N THR A 107 1.70 13.08 1.45
CA THR A 107 0.56 12.17 1.39
C THR A 107 0.51 11.44 0.06
N VAL A 108 -0.17 10.29 0.04
CA VAL A 108 -0.28 9.48 -1.18
C VAL A 108 -1.05 10.25 -2.24
N GLY A 109 -0.48 10.31 -3.44
CA GLY A 109 -1.01 11.10 -4.56
C GLY A 109 -0.41 12.49 -4.68
N ASP A 110 0.35 12.96 -3.69
CA ASP A 110 1.02 14.26 -3.79
C ASP A 110 2.07 14.24 -4.89
N GLN A 111 2.17 15.37 -5.60
CA GLN A 111 3.20 15.57 -6.60
C GLN A 111 4.54 15.79 -5.91
N VAL A 112 5.51 14.92 -6.19
CA VAL A 112 6.85 14.95 -5.64
C VAL A 112 7.88 15.10 -6.75
N ARG A 113 8.90 15.91 -6.49
CA ARG A 113 10.10 15.97 -7.32
C ARG A 113 11.16 15.08 -6.68
N PHE A 114 11.75 14.20 -7.48
CA PHE A 114 12.87 13.38 -7.05
C PHE A 114 14.06 13.62 -7.97
N VAL A 115 15.24 13.51 -7.38
CA VAL A 115 16.51 13.91 -7.99
C VAL A 115 17.50 12.78 -7.76
N ASP A 116 18.23 12.40 -8.80
CA ASP A 116 19.38 11.50 -8.63
C ASP A 116 20.43 12.19 -7.77
N ARG A 117 20.98 11.45 -6.80
CA ARG A 117 22.00 11.96 -5.90
C ARG A 117 23.19 12.46 -6.72
N ALA A 118 23.46 13.77 -6.66
CA ALA A 118 24.60 14.38 -7.33
C ALA A 118 25.90 13.67 -6.93
N PRO A 119 26.84 13.46 -7.87
CA PRO A 119 28.23 13.19 -7.50
C PRO A 119 28.85 14.47 -6.92
N GLY A 120 28.67 14.71 -5.61
CA GLY A 120 29.28 15.82 -4.90
C GLY A 120 28.69 17.21 -5.21
N HIS A 121 29.01 18.18 -4.37
CA HIS A 121 28.60 19.58 -4.53
C HIS A 121 29.34 20.18 -5.74
N VAL A 122 28.73 20.12 -6.92
CA VAL A 122 29.21 20.82 -8.11
C VAL A 122 28.49 22.16 -8.18
N GLN A 123 29.23 23.25 -7.95
CA GLN A 123 28.69 24.61 -8.02
C GLN A 123 28.10 24.86 -9.42
N GLY A 124 26.80 25.19 -9.48
CA GLY A 124 26.08 25.44 -10.74
C GLY A 124 25.39 24.22 -11.37
N TRP A 125 25.42 23.05 -10.72
CA TRP A 125 24.65 21.89 -11.18
C TRP A 125 23.22 21.93 -10.66
N GLU A 126 22.27 22.25 -11.53
CA GLU A 126 20.84 22.02 -11.30
C GLU A 126 20.53 20.55 -11.60
N PRO A 127 20.19 19.74 -10.59
CA PRO A 127 19.83 18.35 -10.82
C PRO A 127 18.61 18.27 -11.73
N ARG A 128 18.66 17.44 -12.77
CA ARG A 128 17.46 17.11 -13.55
C ARG A 128 16.53 16.27 -12.68
N GLY A 129 15.66 16.95 -11.95
CA GLY A 129 14.61 16.33 -11.16
C GLY A 129 13.50 15.81 -12.06
N GLU A 130 13.08 14.58 -11.81
CA GLU A 130 11.85 14.03 -12.36
C GLU A 130 10.69 14.33 -11.40
N VAL A 131 9.50 14.47 -11.97
CA VAL A 131 8.28 14.71 -11.20
C VAL A 131 7.38 13.49 -11.30
N GLY A 132 6.81 13.08 -10.17
CA GLY A 132 5.88 11.96 -10.10
C GLY A 132 4.90 12.12 -8.95
N PHE A 133 4.04 11.14 -8.77
CA PHE A 133 3.09 11.06 -7.67
C PHE A 133 3.60 10.10 -6.61
N PHE A 134 3.51 10.51 -5.35
CA PHE A 134 3.94 9.70 -4.21
C PHE A 134 2.99 8.52 -4.01
N GLY A 135 3.54 7.30 -4.04
CA GLY A 135 2.79 6.05 -3.86
C GLY A 135 2.74 5.55 -2.42
N GLY A 136 3.66 5.99 -1.56
CA GLY A 136 3.74 5.58 -0.16
C GLY A 136 5.15 5.12 0.25
N VAL A 137 5.32 4.88 1.55
CA VAL A 137 6.57 4.39 2.13
C VAL A 137 6.55 2.86 2.09
N LEU A 138 7.48 2.24 1.36
CA LEU A 138 7.58 0.77 1.30
C LEU A 138 8.35 0.20 2.49
N LEU A 139 9.47 0.83 2.82
CA LEU A 139 10.36 0.50 3.93
C LEU A 139 10.92 1.80 4.51
N THR A 140 11.59 1.75 5.67
CA THR A 140 12.19 2.92 6.34
C THR A 140 13.07 3.77 5.41
N LYS A 141 13.62 3.16 4.36
CA LYS A 141 14.54 3.78 3.39
C LYS A 141 14.12 3.56 1.94
N VAL A 142 12.86 3.24 1.70
CA VAL A 142 12.35 3.04 0.33
C VAL A 142 10.94 3.62 0.21
N VAL A 143 10.76 4.52 -0.75
CA VAL A 143 9.46 5.06 -1.13
C VAL A 143 9.08 4.63 -2.55
N SER A 144 7.79 4.54 -2.80
CA SER A 144 7.22 4.30 -4.12
C SER A 144 6.82 5.63 -4.75
N VAL A 145 7.18 5.86 -6.01
CA VAL A 145 6.79 7.04 -6.79
C VAL A 145 6.35 6.59 -8.19
N VAL A 146 5.28 7.15 -8.71
CA VAL A 146 4.79 6.88 -10.07
C VAL A 146 5.02 8.10 -10.93
N CYS A 147 5.76 7.96 -12.03
CA CYS A 147 6.09 9.06 -12.93
C CYS A 147 5.77 8.70 -14.38
N ASN A 148 5.65 9.73 -15.23
CA ASN A 148 5.49 9.56 -16.66
C ASN A 148 6.82 9.88 -17.36
N ARG A 149 7.46 8.84 -17.91
CA ARG A 149 8.72 8.94 -18.65
C ARG A 149 8.44 8.80 -20.13
N LYS A 150 8.59 9.89 -20.89
CA LYS A 150 8.43 9.91 -22.35
C LYS A 150 7.09 9.32 -22.82
N GLY A 151 6.00 9.64 -22.13
CA GLY A 151 4.65 9.13 -22.44
C GLY A 151 4.32 7.77 -21.85
N ARG A 152 5.25 7.12 -21.14
CA ARG A 152 5.03 5.84 -20.46
C ARG A 152 4.99 6.03 -18.94
N TRP A 153 3.91 5.56 -18.32
CA TRP A 153 3.81 5.51 -16.87
C TRP A 153 4.65 4.38 -16.28
N VAL A 154 5.46 4.71 -15.28
CA VAL A 154 6.37 3.78 -14.61
C VAL A 154 6.32 4.02 -13.10
N GLY A 155 6.23 2.95 -12.33
CA GLY A 155 6.45 2.98 -10.89
C GLY A 155 7.93 2.75 -10.56
N VAL A 156 8.48 3.61 -9.72
CA VAL A 156 9.89 3.65 -9.33
C VAL A 156 9.98 3.52 -7.82
N ARG A 157 11.01 2.82 -7.34
CA ARG A 157 11.33 2.72 -5.91
C ARG A 157 12.57 3.53 -5.65
N LEU A 158 12.50 4.45 -4.70
CA LEU A 158 13.53 5.44 -4.45
C LEU A 158 13.94 5.41 -2.98
N HIS A 159 15.21 5.70 -2.70
CA HIS A 159 15.69 5.91 -1.34
C HIS A 159 15.47 7.38 -0.95
N PRO A 160 14.74 7.70 0.15
CA PRO A 160 14.61 9.07 0.61
C PRO A 160 16.00 9.57 1.06
N SER A 161 16.42 10.74 0.55
CA SER A 161 17.73 11.33 0.87
C SER A 161 17.74 11.95 2.26
#